data_AF-A0A8T3WKW3-F1
#
_entry.id   AF-A0A8T3WKW3-F1
#
_cell.length_a   1.000
_cell.length_b   1.000
_cell.length_c   1.000
_cell.angle_alpha   90.00
_cell.angle_beta   90.00
_cell.angle_gamma   90.00
#
_symmetry.space_group_name_H-M   'P 1'
#
loop_
_entity.id
_entity.type
_entity.pdbx_description
1 polymer ?
#
loop_
_entity_poly.entity_id
_entity_poly.type
_entity_poly.pdbx_seq_one_letter_code
_entity_poly.pdbx_strand_id
1 'polypeptide(L)'
;MSQSFIEYILQTNEFTERLIKARKITEETSLETGFVVARKFMEGEYIKQPHEYKIGNLIISGDNESIPHEYCGLGYADGLYDFIDFHFHQDFESYYIPSPSDIRNLNQDRIDLYELDAINSQRLSIVGSYDKRKRMHLFMFQEKTPKPVFPDVLEEFCERYEKDIFDLFSIRFIEPNVVVQYFNDSGLYVCEMVTATRKGIKPEDVPKLKNFTDQFSVDTVRLDQLIKDNE
;
A
#
# COMPACT_ATOMS: atom_id res chain seq x y z
N MET A 1 -10.86 -17.16 15.06
CA MET A 1 -9.92 -16.75 14.00
C MET A 1 -9.04 -15.67 14.59
N SER A 2 -7.72 -15.75 14.41
CA SER A 2 -6.81 -14.68 14.84
C SER A 2 -6.95 -13.49 13.89
N GLN A 3 -6.99 -12.28 14.43
CA GLN A 3 -6.93 -11.03 13.67
C GLN A 3 -5.65 -10.97 12.84
N SER A 4 -5.74 -10.46 11.61
CA SER A 4 -4.60 -10.22 10.72
C SER A 4 -3.76 -9.01 11.21
N PHE A 5 -2.50 -8.90 10.79
CA PHE A 5 -1.67 -7.69 11.01
C PHE A 5 -2.27 -6.44 10.36
N ILE A 6 -2.73 -6.49 9.11
CA ILE A 6 -3.43 -5.36 8.48
C ILE A 6 -4.66 -5.00 9.31
N GLU A 7 -5.49 -5.99 9.68
CA GLU A 7 -6.66 -5.75 10.52
C GLU A 7 -6.30 -5.12 11.87
N TYR A 8 -5.18 -5.53 12.48
CA TYR A 8 -4.67 -4.96 13.73
C TYR A 8 -4.24 -3.51 13.54
N ILE A 9 -3.38 -3.21 12.56
CA ILE A 9 -2.84 -1.87 12.33
C ILE A 9 -3.94 -0.85 12.02
N LEU A 10 -4.89 -1.20 11.15
CA LEU A 10 -5.97 -0.30 10.74
C LEU A 10 -6.90 0.08 11.90
N GLN A 11 -6.88 -0.67 13.01
CA GLN A 11 -7.65 -0.40 14.22
C GLN A 11 -6.84 0.33 15.29
N THR A 12 -5.54 0.55 15.10
CA THR A 12 -4.72 1.28 16.08
C THR A 12 -5.05 2.77 16.10
N ASN A 13 -4.99 3.36 17.31
CA ASN A 13 -5.12 4.80 17.48
C ASN A 13 -4.00 5.56 16.75
N GLU A 14 -2.78 5.03 16.79
CA GLU A 14 -1.61 5.65 16.15
C GLU A 14 -1.79 5.77 14.63
N PHE A 15 -2.25 4.70 13.96
CA PHE A 15 -2.57 4.75 12.54
C PHE A 15 -3.68 5.77 12.23
N THR A 16 -4.75 5.76 13.03
CA THR A 16 -5.87 6.70 12.87
C THR A 16 -5.43 8.16 13.05
N GLU A 17 -4.62 8.45 14.05
CA GLU A 17 -4.08 9.79 14.29
C GLU A 17 -3.18 10.24 13.15
N ARG A 18 -2.32 9.35 12.64
CA ARG A 18 -1.44 9.64 11.51
C ARG A 18 -2.24 9.93 10.24
N LEU A 19 -3.26 9.12 9.95
CA LEU A 19 -4.19 9.31 8.84
C LEU A 19 -4.92 10.65 8.93
N ILE A 20 -5.42 11.03 10.10
CA ILE A 20 -6.07 12.33 10.33
C ILE A 20 -5.09 13.49 10.10
N LYS A 21 -3.83 13.35 10.51
CA LYS A 21 -2.79 14.38 10.31
C LYS A 21 -2.42 14.52 8.83
N ALA A 22 -2.16 13.42 8.12
CA ALA A 22 -1.85 13.45 6.69
C ALA A 22 -2.95 14.16 5.90
N ARG A 23 -4.19 13.75 6.15
CA ARG A 23 -5.40 14.36 5.61
C ARG A 23 -5.45 15.87 5.81
N LYS A 24 -5.23 16.32 7.05
CA LYS A 24 -5.30 17.74 7.42
C LYS A 24 -4.23 18.54 6.70
N ILE A 25 -3.01 18.01 6.62
CA ILE A 25 -1.90 18.68 5.93
C ILE A 25 -2.24 18.83 4.45
N THR A 26 -2.61 17.76 3.76
CA THR A 26 -2.98 17.84 2.34
C THR A 26 -4.17 18.78 2.09
N GLU A 27 -5.16 18.82 2.99
CA GLU A 27 -6.27 19.77 2.89
C GLU A 27 -5.81 21.24 3.00
N GLU A 28 -4.83 21.52 3.86
CA GLU A 28 -4.31 22.87 4.12
C GLU A 28 -3.26 23.32 3.10
N THR A 29 -2.44 22.40 2.60
CA THR A 29 -1.28 22.72 1.75
C THR A 29 -1.48 22.36 0.29
N SER A 30 -2.47 21.53 -0.03
CA SER A 30 -2.66 20.92 -1.36
C SER A 30 -1.53 19.95 -1.79
N LEU A 31 -0.54 19.72 -0.92
CA LEU A 31 0.59 18.83 -1.19
C LEU A 31 0.23 17.39 -0.82
N GLU A 32 0.74 16.44 -1.60
CA GLU A 32 0.64 15.03 -1.26
C GLU A 32 1.30 14.77 0.10
N THR A 33 0.62 14.02 0.95
CA THR A 33 1.14 13.68 2.28
C THR A 33 0.91 12.22 2.59
N GLY A 34 1.95 11.54 3.07
CA GLY A 34 1.94 10.10 3.27
C GLY A 34 2.75 9.67 4.48
N PHE A 35 2.70 8.37 4.75
CA PHE A 35 3.51 7.68 5.74
C PHE A 35 3.46 6.19 5.46
N VAL A 36 4.44 5.46 5.99
CA VAL A 36 4.49 4.01 5.84
C VAL A 36 4.31 3.32 7.19
N VAL A 37 3.94 2.04 7.15
CA VAL A 37 4.01 1.14 8.31
C VAL A 37 4.96 0.01 7.97
N ALA A 38 6.06 -0.08 8.70
CA ALA A 38 7.04 -1.14 8.54
C ALA A 38 6.94 -2.17 9.65
N ARG A 39 7.28 -3.42 9.33
CA ARG A 39 7.39 -4.51 10.30
C ARG A 39 8.83 -4.95 10.42
N LYS A 40 9.19 -5.41 11.63
CA LYS A 40 10.51 -6.00 11.83
C LYS A 40 10.56 -7.42 11.28
N PHE A 41 11.63 -7.70 10.56
CA PHE A 41 12.04 -9.00 10.08
C PHE A 41 13.52 -9.19 10.41
N MET A 42 13.89 -10.37 10.90
CA MET A 42 15.29 -10.75 11.11
C MET A 42 15.57 -11.98 10.25
N GLU A 43 16.76 -12.04 9.66
CA GLU A 43 17.20 -13.08 8.70
C GLU A 43 16.67 -14.48 9.06
N GLY A 44 15.95 -15.11 8.13
CA GLY A 44 15.42 -16.47 8.29
C GLY A 44 14.22 -16.63 9.25
N GLU A 45 13.85 -15.61 10.03
CA GLU A 45 12.75 -15.68 11.00
C GLU A 45 11.74 -14.55 10.84
N TYR A 46 10.52 -14.91 10.44
CA TYR A 46 9.38 -14.02 10.61
C TYR A 46 9.07 -13.89 12.09
N ILE A 47 9.32 -12.71 12.66
CA ILE A 47 8.93 -12.41 14.03
C ILE A 47 7.40 -12.24 14.04
N LYS A 48 6.69 -13.30 14.44
CA LYS A 48 5.22 -13.34 14.57
C LYS A 48 4.67 -12.44 15.69
N GLN A 49 5.44 -11.48 16.19
CA GLN A 49 5.00 -10.61 17.28
C GLN A 49 4.31 -9.36 16.72
N PRO A 50 3.00 -9.15 16.98
CA PRO A 50 2.24 -8.02 16.43
C PRO A 50 2.70 -6.65 16.96
N HIS A 51 3.63 -6.60 17.92
CA HIS A 51 4.17 -5.35 18.49
C HIS A 51 5.48 -4.89 17.86
N GLU A 52 6.08 -5.67 16.96
CA GLU A 52 7.32 -5.30 16.29
C GLU A 52 7.04 -4.63 14.94
N TYR A 53 6.43 -3.44 15.02
CA TYR A 53 6.19 -2.56 13.88
C TYR A 53 6.55 -1.12 14.22
N LYS A 54 6.67 -0.28 13.19
CA LYS A 54 6.89 1.15 13.32
C LYS A 54 5.99 1.88 12.32
N ILE A 55 5.26 2.90 12.78
CA ILE A 55 4.57 3.83 11.90
C ILE A 55 5.50 5.00 11.63
N GLY A 56 5.74 5.25 10.35
CA GLY A 56 6.63 6.27 9.86
C GLY A 56 6.20 7.68 10.21
N ASN A 57 7.13 8.61 10.03
CA ASN A 57 6.78 10.03 10.08
C ASN A 57 5.93 10.42 8.87
N LEU A 58 5.27 11.58 8.98
CA LEU A 58 4.58 12.13 7.81
C LEU A 58 5.62 12.67 6.84
N ILE A 59 5.47 12.31 5.58
CA ILE A 59 6.25 12.80 4.45
C ILE A 59 5.32 13.71 3.67
N ILE A 60 5.79 14.91 3.34
CA ILE A 60 5.04 15.90 2.56
C ILE A 60 5.84 16.11 1.28
N SER A 61 5.18 15.97 0.13
CA SER A 61 5.82 16.26 -1.15
C SER A 61 6.26 17.72 -1.24
N GLY A 62 7.36 17.97 -1.96
CA GLY A 62 7.86 19.33 -2.23
C GLY A 62 7.02 20.08 -3.25
N ASP A 63 6.19 19.36 -3.99
CA ASP A 63 5.26 19.86 -5.00
C ASP A 63 3.95 19.03 -4.93
N ASN A 64 3.08 19.21 -5.93
CA ASN A 64 1.87 18.41 -6.03
C ASN A 64 2.12 17.05 -6.74
N GLU A 65 3.38 16.64 -6.85
CA GLU A 65 3.78 15.37 -7.44
C GLU A 65 4.01 14.31 -6.36
N SER A 66 4.06 13.05 -6.80
CA SER A 66 4.16 11.84 -5.97
C SER A 66 5.25 11.91 -4.91
N ILE A 67 5.01 11.34 -3.72
CA ILE A 67 6.05 11.15 -2.70
C ILE A 67 7.15 10.23 -3.27
N PRO A 68 8.42 10.67 -3.32
CA PRO A 68 9.49 9.83 -3.84
C PRO A 68 9.70 8.57 -3.01
N HIS A 69 9.92 7.44 -3.69
CA HIS A 69 10.10 6.12 -3.07
C HIS A 69 11.21 6.08 -2.01
N GLU A 70 12.29 6.86 -2.19
CA GLU A 70 13.40 6.96 -1.23
C GLU A 70 12.98 7.41 0.18
N TYR A 71 11.83 8.08 0.30
CA TYR A 71 11.30 8.49 1.60
C TYR A 71 10.52 7.39 2.32
N CYS A 72 10.23 6.27 1.66
CA CYS A 72 9.42 5.21 2.20
C CYS A 72 10.19 4.26 3.15
N GLY A 73 11.52 4.14 3.10
CA GLY A 73 12.25 3.18 3.96
C GLY A 73 12.45 3.62 5.43
N LEU A 74 11.78 2.99 6.41
CA LEU A 74 11.95 3.33 7.84
C LEU A 74 13.22 2.85 8.53
N GLY A 75 13.99 1.96 7.90
CA GLY A 75 15.19 1.37 8.50
C GLY A 75 15.42 -0.05 8.02
N TYR A 76 15.60 -0.24 6.72
CA TYR A 76 15.92 -1.55 6.13
C TYR A 76 17.10 -2.23 6.84
N ALA A 77 18.16 -1.48 7.17
CA ALA A 77 19.31 -1.98 7.93
C ALA A 77 18.97 -2.41 9.38
N ASP A 78 17.89 -1.87 9.96
CA ASP A 78 17.36 -2.29 11.27
C ASP A 78 16.41 -3.49 11.17
N GLY A 79 16.29 -4.08 9.97
CA GLY A 79 15.36 -5.15 9.64
C GLY A 79 13.91 -4.67 9.53
N LEU A 80 13.67 -3.38 9.28
CA LEU A 80 12.31 -2.86 9.10
C LEU A 80 11.96 -2.81 7.61
N TYR A 81 10.87 -3.51 7.26
CA TYR A 81 10.37 -3.63 5.90
C TYR A 81 8.97 -3.06 5.79
N ASP A 82 8.80 -2.15 4.83
CA ASP A 82 7.53 -1.52 4.56
C ASP A 82 6.45 -2.55 4.22
N PHE A 83 5.30 -2.40 4.87
CA PHE A 83 4.18 -3.34 4.76
C PHE A 83 2.90 -2.64 4.33
N ILE A 84 2.69 -1.41 4.79
CA ILE A 84 1.60 -0.55 4.36
C ILE A 84 2.20 0.75 3.86
N ASP A 85 1.97 1.09 2.60
CA ASP A 85 2.12 2.44 2.08
C ASP A 85 0.83 3.22 2.28
N PHE A 86 0.91 4.46 2.74
CA PHE A 86 -0.21 5.38 2.69
C PHE A 86 0.24 6.70 2.11
N HIS A 87 -0.47 7.20 1.12
CA HIS A 87 -0.29 8.55 0.61
C HIS A 87 -1.65 9.17 0.28
N PHE A 88 -1.74 10.48 0.48
CA PHE A 88 -2.99 11.23 0.41
C PHE A 88 -2.82 12.38 -0.56
N HIS A 89 -3.68 12.41 -1.58
CA HIS A 89 -3.66 13.46 -2.59
C HIS A 89 -4.74 14.52 -2.34
N GLN A 90 -4.51 15.70 -2.91
CA GLN A 90 -5.48 16.80 -2.92
C GLN A 90 -6.73 16.50 -3.76
N ASP A 91 -7.67 17.44 -3.74
CA ASP A 91 -8.90 17.41 -4.53
C ASP A 91 -8.59 17.63 -6.01
N PHE A 92 -8.69 16.56 -6.80
CA PHE A 92 -8.75 16.66 -8.26
C PHE A 92 -10.22 16.78 -8.69
N GLU A 93 -10.50 17.38 -9.85
CA GLU A 93 -11.88 17.54 -10.36
C GLU A 93 -12.67 16.22 -10.41
N SER A 94 -11.97 15.09 -10.44
CA SER A 94 -12.43 13.75 -10.08
C SER A 94 -11.46 13.20 -9.03
N TYR A 95 -11.94 12.63 -7.92
CA TYR A 95 -11.10 12.04 -6.85
C TYR A 95 -9.93 11.21 -7.41
N TYR A 96 -8.77 11.25 -6.74
CA TYR A 96 -7.61 10.47 -7.16
C TYR A 96 -7.85 8.98 -6.84
N ILE A 97 -7.85 8.17 -7.88
CA ILE A 97 -7.80 6.71 -7.82
C ILE A 97 -6.33 6.30 -7.92
N PRO A 98 -5.92 5.12 -7.40
CA PRO A 98 -4.57 4.65 -7.61
C PRO A 98 -4.26 4.66 -9.12
N SER A 99 -3.09 5.15 -9.45
CA SER A 99 -2.62 5.34 -10.81
C SER A 99 -1.70 4.18 -11.21
N PRO A 100 -1.38 4.04 -12.51
CA PRO A 100 -0.30 3.17 -12.95
C PRO A 100 1.04 3.43 -12.22
N SER A 101 1.30 4.65 -11.75
CA SER A 101 2.52 4.94 -10.99
C SER A 101 2.52 4.25 -9.63
N ASP A 102 1.38 4.16 -8.97
CA ASP A 102 1.25 3.49 -7.67
C ASP A 102 1.50 1.98 -7.80
N ILE A 103 1.05 1.39 -8.91
CA ILE A 103 1.34 0.00 -9.27
C ILE A 103 2.83 -0.20 -9.54
N ARG A 104 3.44 0.68 -10.34
CA ARG A 104 4.88 0.59 -10.64
C ARG A 104 5.72 0.69 -9.38
N ASN A 105 5.37 1.59 -8.47
CA ASN A 105 6.05 1.75 -7.19
C ASN A 105 5.95 0.45 -6.37
N LEU A 106 4.74 -0.10 -6.20
CA LEU A 106 4.58 -1.37 -5.48
C LEU A 106 5.41 -2.52 -6.08
N ASN A 107 5.49 -2.64 -7.41
CA ASN A 107 6.29 -3.67 -8.03
C ASN A 107 7.80 -3.41 -7.87
N GLN A 108 8.26 -2.15 -7.97
CA GLN A 108 9.66 -1.79 -7.77
C GLN A 108 10.12 -2.14 -6.35
N ASP A 109 9.35 -1.78 -5.33
CA ASP A 109 9.65 -2.12 -3.93
C ASP A 109 9.86 -3.63 -3.75
N ARG A 110 9.03 -4.43 -4.43
CA ARG A 110 9.12 -5.90 -4.36
C ARG A 110 10.34 -6.44 -5.06
N ILE A 111 10.73 -5.84 -6.19
CA ILE A 111 12.00 -6.16 -6.87
C ILE A 111 13.15 -5.88 -5.89
N ASP A 112 13.20 -4.68 -5.32
CA ASP A 112 14.30 -4.25 -4.46
C ASP A 112 14.43 -5.18 -3.24
N LEU A 113 13.32 -5.49 -2.57
CA LEU A 113 13.31 -6.41 -1.42
C LEU A 113 13.75 -7.83 -1.79
N TYR A 114 13.32 -8.33 -2.93
CA TYR A 114 13.65 -9.69 -3.37
C TYR A 114 15.10 -9.80 -3.84
N GLU A 115 15.59 -8.79 -4.55
CA GLU A 115 16.95 -8.77 -5.09
C GLU A 115 18.00 -8.57 -3.99
N LEU A 116 17.70 -7.75 -2.99
CA LEU A 116 18.64 -7.41 -1.92
C LEU A 116 18.60 -8.40 -0.74
N ASP A 117 17.42 -8.89 -0.34
CA ASP A 117 17.26 -9.73 0.87
C ASP A 117 16.55 -11.08 0.64
N ALA A 118 16.25 -11.43 -0.62
CA ALA A 118 15.45 -12.62 -0.94
C ALA A 118 14.06 -12.63 -0.28
N ILE A 119 13.53 -11.46 0.02
CA ILE A 119 12.25 -11.30 0.68
C ILE A 119 11.12 -11.25 -0.34
N ASN A 120 10.13 -12.12 -0.19
CA ASN A 120 8.85 -12.02 -0.88
C ASN A 120 7.84 -11.29 0.01
N SER A 121 7.43 -10.11 -0.44
CA SER A 121 6.44 -9.27 0.25
C SER A 121 5.23 -9.00 -0.63
N GLN A 122 4.09 -8.74 0.03
CA GLN A 122 2.87 -8.24 -0.58
C GLN A 122 2.48 -6.96 0.16
N ARG A 123 3.14 -5.86 -0.19
CA ARG A 123 2.86 -4.55 0.39
C ARG A 123 1.43 -4.13 0.05
N LEU A 124 0.71 -3.61 1.04
CA LEU A 124 -0.57 -2.94 0.86
C LEU A 124 -0.29 -1.47 0.58
N SER A 125 -0.85 -0.89 -0.48
CA SER A 125 -0.88 0.57 -0.65
C SER A 125 -2.28 1.11 -0.39
N ILE A 126 -2.35 2.26 0.25
CA ILE A 126 -3.60 2.95 0.61
C ILE A 126 -3.52 4.38 0.08
N VAL A 127 -4.29 4.63 -0.97
CA VAL A 127 -4.38 5.94 -1.62
C VAL A 127 -5.59 6.67 -1.08
N GLY A 128 -5.38 7.81 -0.44
CA GLY A 128 -6.46 8.64 0.06
C GLY A 128 -6.72 9.86 -0.83
N SER A 129 -8.00 10.19 -1.04
CA SER A 129 -8.40 11.38 -1.79
C SER A 129 -9.77 11.91 -1.39
N TYR A 130 -10.11 13.11 -1.87
CA TYR A 130 -11.41 13.74 -1.64
C TYR A 130 -12.30 13.68 -2.88
N ASP A 131 -13.61 13.56 -2.66
CA ASP A 131 -14.61 13.87 -3.70
C ASP A 131 -15.00 15.35 -3.70
N LYS A 132 -15.80 15.75 -4.71
CA LYS A 132 -16.36 17.10 -4.89
C LYS A 132 -17.14 17.64 -3.67
N ARG A 133 -17.53 16.78 -2.72
CA ARG A 133 -18.24 17.14 -1.49
C ARG A 133 -17.29 17.13 -0.27
N LYS A 134 -15.98 17.08 -0.50
CA LYS A 134 -14.92 16.94 0.52
C LYS A 134 -15.11 15.70 1.40
N ARG A 135 -15.75 14.64 0.88
CA ARG A 135 -15.77 13.34 1.56
C ARG A 135 -14.50 12.59 1.19
N MET A 136 -13.90 11.99 2.21
CA MET A 136 -12.67 11.22 2.05
C MET A 136 -12.97 9.80 1.56
N HIS A 137 -12.16 9.36 0.61
CA HIS A 137 -12.14 8.00 0.07
C HIS A 137 -10.74 7.43 0.29
N LEU A 138 -10.67 6.18 0.75
CA LEU A 138 -9.42 5.42 0.83
C LEU A 138 -9.53 4.24 -0.13
N PHE A 139 -8.61 4.16 -1.06
CA PHE A 139 -8.43 3.07 -2.02
C PHE A 139 -7.27 2.22 -1.56
N MET A 140 -7.56 1.03 -1.06
CA MET A 140 -6.55 0.07 -0.64
C MET A 140 -6.28 -0.85 -1.82
N PHE A 141 -5.02 -1.06 -2.20
CA PHE A 141 -4.67 -2.02 -3.25
C PHE A 141 -3.43 -2.84 -2.90
N GLN A 142 -3.44 -4.12 -3.29
CA GLN A 142 -2.35 -5.07 -3.03
C GLN A 142 -2.15 -5.98 -4.23
N GLU A 143 -0.91 -6.11 -4.69
CA GLU A 143 -0.51 -7.09 -5.70
C GLU A 143 -0.47 -8.49 -5.09
N LYS A 144 -1.01 -9.48 -5.81
CA LYS A 144 -1.05 -10.87 -5.35
C LYS A 144 -0.12 -11.80 -6.09
N THR A 145 0.51 -11.33 -7.15
CA THR A 145 1.51 -12.12 -7.88
C THR A 145 2.59 -12.56 -6.88
N PRO A 146 2.96 -13.85 -6.80
CA PRO A 146 3.91 -14.31 -5.78
C PRO A 146 5.33 -13.77 -5.96
N LYS A 147 5.70 -13.42 -7.21
CA LYS A 147 7.03 -12.95 -7.59
C LYS A 147 6.95 -11.57 -8.22
N PRO A 148 8.05 -10.78 -8.18
CA PRO A 148 8.13 -9.52 -8.90
C PRO A 148 7.82 -9.71 -10.40
N VAL A 149 7.10 -8.75 -10.97
CA VAL A 149 6.74 -8.75 -12.39
C VAL A 149 7.82 -7.99 -13.16
N PHE A 150 8.32 -8.57 -14.25
CA PHE A 150 9.31 -7.91 -15.10
C PHE A 150 8.71 -6.70 -15.84
N PRO A 151 9.51 -5.66 -16.16
CA PRO A 151 9.00 -4.36 -16.66
C PRO A 151 8.03 -4.45 -17.84
N ASP A 152 8.32 -5.27 -18.85
CA ASP A 152 7.48 -5.37 -20.05
C ASP A 152 6.05 -5.87 -19.75
N VAL A 153 5.92 -6.81 -18.80
CA VAL A 153 4.62 -7.36 -18.39
C VAL A 153 3.87 -6.37 -17.49
N LEU A 154 4.61 -5.57 -16.71
CA LEU A 154 4.05 -4.53 -15.86
C LEU A 154 3.45 -3.39 -16.70
N GLU A 155 4.09 -2.99 -17.80
CA GLU A 155 3.57 -1.93 -18.66
C GLU A 155 2.27 -2.33 -19.36
N GLU A 156 2.19 -3.54 -19.92
CA GLU A 156 0.93 -4.05 -20.50
C GLU A 156 -0.19 -4.10 -19.45
N PHE A 157 0.15 -4.42 -18.20
CA PHE A 157 -0.80 -4.38 -17.10
C PHE A 157 -1.26 -2.95 -16.80
N CYS A 158 -0.32 -2.01 -16.65
CA CYS A 158 -0.58 -0.61 -16.35
C CYS A 158 -1.49 0.06 -17.40
N GLU A 159 -1.24 -0.18 -18.69
CA GLU A 159 -2.08 0.32 -19.79
C GLU A 159 -3.51 -0.21 -19.70
N ARG A 160 -3.67 -1.51 -19.41
CA ARG A 160 -4.98 -2.13 -19.23
C ARG A 160 -5.70 -1.62 -17.98
N TYR A 161 -4.98 -1.51 -16.87
CA TYR A 161 -5.50 -1.00 -15.62
C TYR A 161 -6.07 0.40 -15.78
N GLU A 162 -5.32 1.30 -16.42
CA GLU A 162 -5.74 2.67 -16.67
C GLU A 162 -7.08 2.69 -17.41
N LYS A 163 -7.19 1.94 -18.52
CA LYS A 163 -8.41 1.84 -19.30
C LYS A 163 -9.59 1.29 -18.49
N ASP A 164 -9.41 0.17 -17.82
CA ASP A 164 -10.49 -0.54 -17.13
C ASP A 164 -10.95 0.21 -15.87
N ILE A 165 -10.04 0.88 -15.17
CA ILE A 165 -10.39 1.67 -13.99
C ILE A 165 -11.12 2.96 -14.37
N PHE A 166 -10.70 3.65 -15.44
CA PHE A 166 -11.46 4.80 -15.94
C PHE A 166 -12.89 4.40 -16.37
N ASP A 167 -13.05 3.25 -17.02
CA ASP A 167 -14.36 2.74 -17.43
C ASP A 167 -15.24 2.36 -16.22
N LEU A 168 -14.67 1.70 -15.20
CA LEU A 168 -15.42 1.28 -14.01
C LEU A 168 -15.91 2.49 -13.19
N PHE A 169 -15.04 3.48 -13.00
CA PHE A 169 -15.31 4.66 -12.18
C PHE A 169 -16.08 5.77 -12.93
N SER A 170 -16.11 5.75 -14.26
CA SER A 170 -17.00 6.61 -15.06
C SER A 170 -18.46 6.13 -15.05
N ILE A 171 -18.70 4.83 -14.82
CA ILE A 171 -20.04 4.22 -14.89
C ILE A 171 -20.69 4.03 -13.50
N ARG A 172 -19.90 3.77 -12.45
CA ARG A 172 -20.43 3.52 -11.09
C ARG A 172 -19.78 4.48 -10.10
N PHE A 173 -20.59 5.37 -9.53
CA PHE A 173 -20.24 5.98 -8.24
C PHE A 173 -20.04 4.84 -7.25
N ILE A 174 -18.79 4.62 -6.82
CA ILE A 174 -18.52 3.52 -5.92
C ILE A 174 -19.11 3.85 -4.56
N GLU A 175 -20.05 3.02 -4.13
CA GLU A 175 -20.61 3.11 -2.80
C GLU A 175 -19.52 2.81 -1.76
N PRO A 176 -19.60 3.42 -0.57
CA PRO A 176 -18.70 3.12 0.53
C PRO A 176 -18.66 1.62 0.84
N ASN A 177 -17.46 1.06 1.05
CA ASN A 177 -17.23 -0.34 1.44
C ASN A 177 -17.50 -1.40 0.36
N VAL A 178 -17.22 -1.07 -0.91
CA VAL A 178 -17.27 -2.00 -2.03
C VAL A 178 -15.87 -2.57 -2.31
N VAL A 179 -15.82 -3.88 -2.51
CA VAL A 179 -14.63 -4.59 -3.01
C VAL A 179 -14.71 -4.63 -4.53
N VAL A 180 -13.69 -4.11 -5.21
CA VAL A 180 -13.53 -4.22 -6.66
C VAL A 180 -12.32 -5.09 -6.94
N GLN A 181 -12.56 -6.29 -7.44
CA GLN A 181 -11.50 -7.24 -7.76
C GLN A 181 -11.15 -7.12 -9.24
N TYR A 182 -9.88 -6.83 -9.55
CA TYR A 182 -9.37 -6.85 -10.91
C TYR A 182 -8.50 -8.08 -11.11
N PHE A 183 -8.89 -8.93 -12.08
CA PHE A 183 -8.19 -10.16 -12.41
C PHE A 183 -7.66 -10.09 -13.83
N ASN A 184 -6.38 -10.41 -14.01
CA ASN A 184 -5.84 -10.86 -15.29
C ASN A 184 -5.41 -12.33 -15.18
N ASP A 185 -5.00 -12.92 -16.30
CA ASP A 185 -4.62 -14.33 -16.42
C ASP A 185 -3.42 -14.74 -15.53
N SER A 186 -2.70 -13.79 -14.94
CA SER A 186 -1.53 -14.01 -14.07
C SER A 186 -1.79 -13.88 -12.56
N GLY A 187 -3.01 -13.54 -12.14
CA GLY A 187 -3.41 -13.59 -10.73
C GLY A 187 -3.21 -12.30 -9.93
N LEU A 188 -4.26 -11.47 -9.98
CA LEU A 188 -4.79 -10.51 -8.99
C LEU A 188 -4.04 -9.21 -8.66
N TYR A 189 -4.77 -8.13 -8.92
CA TYR A 189 -4.72 -6.85 -8.21
C TYR A 189 -6.03 -6.72 -7.41
N VAL A 190 -5.93 -6.69 -6.08
CA VAL A 190 -7.12 -6.52 -5.22
C VAL A 190 -7.23 -5.06 -4.82
N CYS A 191 -8.34 -4.41 -5.16
CA CYS A 191 -8.70 -3.11 -4.64
C CYS A 191 -9.87 -3.24 -3.64
N GLU A 192 -9.69 -2.76 -2.41
CA GLU A 192 -10.77 -2.62 -1.43
C GLU A 192 -10.94 -1.15 -1.05
N MET A 193 -12.18 -0.69 -1.02
CA MET A 193 -12.46 0.71 -0.70
C MET A 193 -13.02 0.84 0.70
N VAL A 194 -12.39 1.67 1.53
CA VAL A 194 -12.94 2.06 2.83
C VAL A 194 -13.22 3.56 2.80
N THR A 195 -14.49 3.94 2.97
CA THR A 195 -14.81 5.35 3.18
C THR A 195 -14.76 5.64 4.67
N ALA A 196 -13.68 6.27 5.09
CA ALA A 196 -13.61 6.84 6.40
C ALA A 196 -14.35 8.19 6.40
N THR A 197 -15.44 8.27 7.17
CA THR A 197 -15.96 9.59 7.58
C THR A 197 -14.93 10.29 8.48
N ARG A 198 -15.13 11.56 8.87
CA ARG A 198 -14.19 12.45 9.61
C ARG A 198 -13.31 11.81 10.73
N LYS A 199 -13.65 10.62 11.24
CA LYS A 199 -13.04 9.89 12.36
C LYS A 199 -12.10 8.71 11.99
N GLY A 200 -11.89 8.35 10.72
CA GLY A 200 -11.00 7.23 10.32
C GLY A 200 -11.75 5.96 9.85
N ILE A 201 -11.00 4.86 9.67
CA ILE A 201 -11.56 3.54 9.29
C ILE A 201 -12.37 3.00 10.46
N LYS A 202 -13.61 2.56 10.20
CA LYS A 202 -14.46 2.05 11.26
C LYS A 202 -14.12 0.59 11.58
N PRO A 203 -14.06 0.18 12.86
CA PRO A 203 -13.75 -1.20 13.23
C PRO A 203 -14.64 -2.25 12.58
N GLU A 204 -15.92 -1.95 12.33
CA GLU A 204 -16.86 -2.85 11.67
C GLU A 204 -16.61 -3.07 10.16
N ASP A 205 -15.83 -2.20 9.52
CA ASP A 205 -15.50 -2.32 8.09
C ASP A 205 -14.23 -3.17 7.89
N VAL A 206 -13.35 -3.25 8.89
CA VAL A 206 -12.09 -4.00 8.83
C VAL A 206 -12.28 -5.51 8.57
N PRO A 207 -13.23 -6.23 9.21
CA PRO A 207 -13.46 -7.66 8.93
C PRO A 207 -13.99 -7.95 7.53
N LYS A 208 -14.38 -6.93 6.75
CA LYS A 208 -14.78 -7.10 5.34
C LYS A 208 -13.56 -7.21 4.43
N LEU A 209 -12.37 -6.85 4.93
CA LEU A 209 -11.13 -6.76 4.17
C LEU A 209 -10.41 -8.11 4.00
N LYS A 210 -11.18 -9.17 3.76
CA LYS A 210 -10.71 -10.56 3.84
C LYS A 210 -9.81 -10.97 2.68
N ASN A 211 -9.71 -10.13 1.64
CA ASN A 211 -8.90 -10.46 0.47
C ASN A 211 -7.48 -9.94 0.60
N PHE A 212 -7.15 -9.12 1.61
CA PHE A 212 -5.76 -8.77 1.89
C PHE A 212 -5.06 -9.89 2.66
N THR A 213 -3.76 -9.99 2.44
CA THR A 213 -2.92 -11.00 3.07
C THR A 213 -1.74 -10.32 3.71
N ASP A 214 -1.34 -10.84 4.87
CA ASP A 214 -0.21 -10.32 5.64
C ASP A 214 1.03 -11.20 5.51
N GLN A 215 1.06 -12.00 4.44
CA GLN A 215 2.09 -13.00 4.22
C GLN A 215 3.40 -12.35 3.79
N PHE A 216 4.47 -12.91 4.34
CA PHE A 216 5.83 -12.53 4.09
C PHE A 216 6.67 -13.81 4.18
N SER A 217 7.63 -13.99 3.28
CA SER A 217 8.47 -15.18 3.26
C SER A 217 9.85 -14.89 2.70
N VAL A 218 10.84 -15.66 3.15
CA VAL A 218 12.21 -15.62 2.61
C VAL A 218 12.38 -16.74 1.61
N ASP A 219 12.90 -16.42 0.43
CA ASP A 219 13.44 -17.42 -0.48
C ASP A 219 14.84 -17.82 -0.01
N THR A 220 14.90 -18.90 0.77
CA THR A 220 16.16 -19.37 1.37
C THR A 220 17.20 -19.75 0.33
N VAL A 221 16.79 -20.21 -0.87
CA VAL A 221 17.72 -20.55 -1.94
C VAL A 221 18.37 -19.29 -2.50
N ARG A 222 17.58 -18.23 -2.69
CA ARG A 222 18.10 -16.93 -3.14
C ARG A 222 18.96 -16.28 -2.05
N LEU A 223 18.57 -16.37 -0.78
CA LEU A 223 19.38 -15.86 0.34
C LEU A 223 20.76 -16.52 0.38
N ASP A 224 20.82 -17.85 0.30
CA ASP A 224 22.08 -18.60 0.27
C ASP A 224 22.97 -18.18 -0.92
N GLN A 225 22.37 -17.85 -2.07
CA GLN A 225 23.10 -17.35 -3.23
C GLN A 225 23.66 -15.94 -2.99
N LEU A 226 22.86 -15.04 -2.42
CA LEU A 226 23.28 -13.67 -2.09
C LEU A 226 24.44 -13.65 -1.11
N ILE A 227 24.43 -14.52 -0.10
CA ILE A 227 25.53 -14.67 0.85
C ILE A 227 26.81 -15.08 0.10
N LYS A 228 26.74 -16.11 -0.76
CA LYS A 228 27.89 -16.57 -1.55
C LYS A 228 28.43 -15.53 -2.54
N ASP A 229 27.56 -14.70 -3.11
CA ASP A 229 27.95 -13.67 -4.08
C ASP A 229 28.70 -12.49 -3.41
N ASN A 230 28.60 -12.34 -2.08
CA ASN A 230 29.20 -11.25 -1.30
C ASN A 230 30.38 -11.71 -0.40
N GLU A 231 30.76 -12.99 -0.43
CA GLU A 231 31.97 -13.55 0.21
C GLU A 231 33.19 -13.51 -0.72
#